data_AF-A0A959QA21-F1
#
_entry.id   AF-A0A959QA21-F1
#
_cell.length_a   1.000
_cell.length_b   1.000
_cell.length_c   1.000
_cell.angle_alpha   90.00
_cell.angle_beta   90.00
_cell.angle_gamma   90.00
#
_symmetry.space_group_name_H-M   'P 1'
#
loop_
_entity.id
_entity.type
_entity.pdbx_description
1 polymer ?
#
loop_
_entity_poly.entity_id
_entity_poly.type
_entity_poly.pdbx_seq_one_letter_code
_entity_poly.pdbx_strand_id
1 'polypeptide(L)'
;GTRITGLRIKGPEADLPDIDYDVNPATKSRGFRIHGATQVEIDNCEISNWQRAGIEVEINASDVYIHHNHLHDVHSYPVSVLSYSTPPVLIEANRIDWIWHATAGAGDPGSGYEARYNIITRKAVPDSWQPYDGSHAIDMHAD
;
A
#
# COMPACT_ATOMS: atom_id res chain seq x y z
N GLY A 1 16.10 11.17 -9.49
CA GLY A 1 15.42 11.01 -8.21
C GLY A 1 14.25 11.96 -8.11
N THR A 2 13.22 11.56 -7.38
CA THR A 2 11.98 12.31 -7.16
C THR A 2 11.63 12.18 -5.69
N ARG A 3 11.30 13.31 -5.03
CA ARG A 3 10.81 13.30 -3.65
C ARG A 3 9.42 13.90 -3.56
N ILE A 4 8.51 13.22 -2.88
CA ILE A 4 7.16 13.69 -2.55
C ILE A 4 7.05 13.76 -1.03
N THR A 5 6.77 14.95 -0.50
CA THR A 5 6.74 15.15 0.96
C THR A 5 5.71 16.18 1.42
N GLY A 6 5.19 15.99 2.64
CA GLY A 6 4.33 16.97 3.32
C GLY A 6 2.91 17.11 2.76
N LEU A 7 2.43 16.11 2.00
CA LEU A 7 1.10 16.14 1.38
C LEU A 7 0.06 15.37 2.18
N ARG A 8 -1.20 15.82 2.09
CA ARG A 8 -2.38 15.02 2.43
C ARG A 8 -3.15 14.72 1.16
N ILE A 9 -3.24 13.46 0.77
CA ILE A 9 -3.95 13.04 -0.43
C ILE A 9 -5.04 12.02 -0.07
N LYS A 10 -6.27 12.32 -0.49
CA LYS A 10 -7.44 11.47 -0.29
C LYS A 10 -7.95 10.99 -1.64
N GLY A 11 -8.07 9.69 -1.81
CA GLY A 11 -8.68 9.06 -2.97
C GLY A 11 -10.21 9.07 -2.90
N PRO A 12 -10.87 8.49 -3.91
CA PRO A 12 -12.32 8.58 -4.06
C PRO A 12 -13.12 7.60 -3.19
N GLU A 13 -12.45 6.68 -2.48
CA GLU A 13 -13.15 5.59 -1.78
C GLU A 13 -13.74 5.99 -0.44
N ALA A 14 -14.68 5.18 0.04
CA ALA A 14 -15.19 5.27 1.41
C ALA A 14 -14.10 4.95 2.45
N ASP A 15 -14.30 5.44 3.67
CA ASP A 15 -13.52 5.04 4.84
C ASP A 15 -13.81 3.55 5.14
N LEU A 16 -12.86 2.83 5.76
CA LEU A 16 -12.95 1.34 5.87
C LEU A 16 -14.28 0.82 6.43
N PRO A 17 -14.85 1.40 7.50
CA PRO A 17 -16.11 0.90 8.06
C PRO A 17 -17.30 1.06 7.12
N ASP A 18 -17.22 1.99 6.17
CA ASP A 18 -18.32 2.39 5.29
C ASP A 18 -18.21 1.73 3.89
N ILE A 19 -17.27 0.81 3.71
CA ILE A 19 -17.11 0.09 2.44
C ILE A 19 -18.26 -0.90 2.23
N ASP A 20 -19.00 -0.67 1.16
CA ASP A 20 -20.05 -1.57 0.68
C ASP A 20 -19.85 -1.85 -0.81
N TYR A 21 -19.33 -3.03 -1.12
CA TYR A 21 -19.07 -3.44 -2.51
C TYR A 21 -20.32 -3.86 -3.29
N ASP A 22 -21.45 -4.09 -2.61
CA ASP A 22 -22.73 -4.32 -3.29
C ASP A 22 -23.30 -3.00 -3.82
N VAL A 23 -22.98 -1.88 -3.18
CA VAL A 23 -23.40 -0.52 -3.58
C VAL A 23 -22.36 0.19 -4.45
N ASN A 24 -21.08 0.10 -4.09
CA ASN A 24 -19.97 0.71 -4.80
C ASN A 24 -18.91 -0.36 -5.14
N PRO A 25 -19.00 -0.99 -6.32
CA PRO A 25 -18.09 -2.04 -6.73
C PRO A 25 -16.62 -1.59 -6.72
N ALA A 26 -15.71 -2.52 -6.46
CA ALA A 26 -14.29 -2.23 -6.32
C ALA A 26 -13.71 -1.52 -7.54
N THR A 27 -13.29 -0.27 -7.35
CA THR A 27 -12.49 0.45 -8.33
C THR A 27 -11.04 -0.01 -8.21
N LYS A 28 -10.17 0.11 -9.22
CA LYS A 28 -8.73 -0.20 -9.06
C LYS A 28 -7.91 1.06 -8.75
N SER A 29 -8.49 1.99 -7.99
CA SER A 29 -7.92 3.31 -7.71
C SER A 29 -6.62 3.22 -6.91
N ARG A 30 -5.66 4.11 -7.24
CA ARG A 30 -4.30 4.13 -6.68
C ARG A 30 -3.86 5.57 -6.44
N GLY A 31 -3.15 5.82 -5.34
CA GLY A 31 -2.57 7.13 -5.02
C GLY A 31 -1.30 7.42 -5.81
N PHE A 32 -0.16 7.00 -5.29
CA PHE A 32 1.13 7.11 -5.98
C PHE A 32 1.49 5.80 -6.69
N ARG A 33 1.85 5.91 -7.97
CA ARG A 33 2.40 4.79 -8.75
C ARG A 33 3.83 5.13 -9.16
N ILE A 34 4.76 4.27 -8.79
CA ILE A 34 6.18 4.41 -9.11
C ILE A 34 6.51 3.39 -10.21
N HIS A 35 6.74 3.88 -11.42
CA HIS A 35 6.94 3.04 -12.59
C HIS A 35 8.18 3.49 -13.37
N GLY A 36 9.17 2.61 -13.53
CA GLY A 36 10.40 2.90 -14.27
C GLY A 36 11.27 4.02 -13.69
N ALA A 37 11.11 4.34 -12.41
CA ALA A 37 11.82 5.44 -11.73
C ALA A 37 12.80 4.92 -10.69
N THR A 38 13.89 5.66 -10.48
CA THR A 38 14.91 5.35 -9.47
C THR A 38 15.20 6.54 -8.56
N GLN A 39 15.69 6.27 -7.35
CA GLN A 39 15.93 7.26 -6.29
C GLN A 39 14.63 8.01 -5.94
N VAL A 40 13.59 7.27 -5.56
CA VAL A 40 12.27 7.81 -5.23
C VAL A 40 12.07 7.80 -3.72
N GLU A 41 11.73 8.96 -3.15
CA GLU A 41 11.45 9.11 -1.72
C GLU A 41 10.00 9.63 -1.56
N ILE A 42 9.19 8.93 -0.77
CA ILE A 42 7.86 9.39 -0.38
C ILE A 42 7.80 9.42 1.14
N ASP A 43 7.70 10.63 1.71
CA ASP A 43 7.82 10.82 3.14
C ASP A 43 6.91 11.88 3.74
N ASN A 44 6.62 11.77 5.05
CA ASN A 44 5.83 12.77 5.78
C ASN A 44 4.47 13.10 5.13
N CYS A 45 3.86 12.13 4.45
CA CYS A 45 2.56 12.28 3.81
C CYS A 45 1.45 11.55 4.57
N GLU A 46 0.21 12.01 4.40
CA GLU A 46 -1.01 11.30 4.77
C GLU A 46 -1.71 10.84 3.48
N ILE A 47 -1.96 9.54 3.35
CA ILE A 47 -2.44 8.91 2.11
C ILE A 47 -3.62 8.02 2.45
N SER A 48 -4.79 8.33 1.89
CA SER A 48 -6.02 7.62 2.27
C SER A 48 -7.03 7.41 1.16
N ASN A 49 -8.01 6.53 1.41
CA ASN A 49 -9.20 6.31 0.58
C ASN A 49 -8.93 5.84 -0.86
N TRP A 50 -8.04 4.86 -1.00
CA TRP A 50 -7.75 4.20 -2.28
C TRP A 50 -8.16 2.74 -2.22
N GLN A 51 -8.75 2.20 -3.28
CA GLN A 51 -9.21 0.81 -3.25
C GLN A 51 -8.02 -0.13 -3.29
N ARG A 52 -7.15 0.05 -4.30
CA ARG A 52 -6.06 -0.89 -4.53
C ARG A 52 -4.84 -0.54 -3.70
N ALA A 53 -4.30 0.67 -3.89
CA ALA A 53 -3.06 1.05 -3.22
C ALA A 53 -2.92 2.54 -2.90
N GLY A 54 -2.34 2.84 -1.73
CA GLY A 54 -1.92 4.19 -1.41
C GLY A 54 -0.62 4.53 -2.15
N ILE A 55 0.37 3.63 -2.06
CA ILE A 55 1.63 3.70 -2.79
C ILE A 55 1.88 2.34 -3.44
N GLU A 56 2.10 2.31 -4.75
CA GLU A 56 2.39 1.11 -5.52
C GLU A 56 3.71 1.25 -6.26
N VAL A 57 4.66 0.37 -5.96
CA VAL A 57 5.94 0.22 -6.66
C VAL A 57 5.74 -0.83 -7.75
N GLU A 58 5.94 -0.45 -9.01
CA GLU A 58 5.73 -1.31 -10.18
C GLU A 58 7.05 -1.63 -10.91
N ILE A 59 6.90 -2.25 -12.08
CA ILE A 59 7.98 -2.68 -12.97
C ILE A 59 9.05 -1.61 -13.18
N ASN A 60 10.31 -2.06 -13.14
CA ASN A 60 11.51 -1.25 -13.36
C ASN A 60 11.69 -0.07 -12.40
N ALA A 61 10.94 -0.01 -11.29
CA ALA A 61 11.24 0.90 -10.20
C ALA A 61 12.31 0.29 -9.27
N SER A 62 13.24 1.12 -8.80
CA SER A 62 14.32 0.70 -7.90
C SER A 62 14.79 1.83 -7.00
N ASP A 63 15.47 1.51 -5.90
CA ASP A 63 15.95 2.53 -4.96
C ASP A 63 14.82 3.44 -4.49
N VAL A 64 13.80 2.80 -3.90
CA VAL A 64 12.57 3.43 -3.44
C VAL A 64 12.54 3.43 -1.92
N TYR A 65 12.30 4.60 -1.32
CA TYR A 65 12.20 4.77 0.12
C TYR A 65 10.85 5.39 0.50
N ILE A 66 10.07 4.65 1.28
CA ILE A 66 8.73 5.05 1.72
C ILE A 66 8.77 5.13 3.25
N HIS A 67 8.74 6.33 3.82
CA HIS A 67 8.91 6.47 5.27
C HIS A 67 8.16 7.62 5.93
N HIS A 68 7.85 7.46 7.23
CA HIS A 68 7.19 8.50 8.02
C HIS A 68 5.84 8.97 7.45
N ASN A 69 5.16 8.10 6.70
CA ASN A 69 3.83 8.38 6.18
C ASN A 69 2.75 7.80 7.11
N HIS A 70 1.54 8.36 7.02
CA HIS A 70 0.34 7.77 7.57
C HIS A 70 -0.53 7.26 6.43
N LEU A 71 -0.67 5.94 6.32
CA LEU A 71 -1.54 5.30 5.34
C LEU A 71 -2.74 4.68 6.05
N HIS A 72 -3.94 5.09 5.68
CA HIS A 72 -5.19 4.61 6.28
C HIS A 72 -6.31 4.64 5.25
N ASP A 73 -7.39 3.89 5.48
CA ASP A 73 -8.50 3.83 4.53
C ASP A 73 -8.12 3.38 3.11
N VAL A 74 -7.05 2.60 2.99
CA VAL A 74 -6.71 1.89 1.76
C VAL A 74 -7.20 0.45 1.88
N HIS A 75 -7.99 -0.01 0.91
CA HIS A 75 -8.75 -1.26 1.09
C HIS A 75 -7.85 -2.49 0.96
N SER A 76 -7.08 -2.59 -0.12
CA SER A 76 -6.26 -3.77 -0.38
C SER A 76 -4.83 -3.66 0.16
N TYR A 77 -4.05 -2.70 -0.35
CA TYR A 77 -2.61 -2.62 -0.11
C TYR A 77 -2.16 -1.17 0.16
N PRO A 78 -2.17 -0.66 1.40
CA PRO A 78 -1.66 0.68 1.71
C PRO A 78 -0.31 0.96 1.02
N VAL A 79 0.63 0.01 1.12
CA VAL A 79 1.81 -0.05 0.26
C VAL A 79 1.84 -1.38 -0.50
N SER A 80 2.17 -1.37 -1.79
CA SER A 80 2.39 -2.59 -2.57
C SER A 80 3.67 -2.51 -3.39
N VAL A 81 4.34 -3.66 -3.50
CA VAL A 81 5.59 -3.85 -4.24
C VAL A 81 5.35 -4.94 -5.28
N LEU A 82 4.75 -4.53 -6.40
CA LEU A 82 4.29 -5.44 -7.44
C LEU A 82 5.43 -5.95 -8.32
N SER A 83 5.04 -6.79 -9.28
CA SER A 83 5.91 -7.55 -10.18
C SER A 83 7.00 -6.70 -10.81
N TYR A 84 8.21 -7.26 -10.80
CA TYR A 84 9.40 -6.70 -11.43
C TYR A 84 9.86 -5.35 -10.88
N SER A 85 9.45 -4.99 -9.67
CA SER A 85 10.17 -4.00 -8.87
C SER A 85 11.55 -4.57 -8.50
N THR A 86 12.57 -3.71 -8.48
CA THR A 86 13.95 -4.11 -8.21
C THR A 86 14.38 -3.54 -6.87
N PRO A 87 14.78 -4.36 -5.88
CA PRO A 87 15.35 -3.88 -4.63
C PRO A 87 16.54 -2.93 -4.85
N PRO A 88 16.79 -1.96 -3.94
CA PRO A 88 16.12 -1.83 -2.66
C PRO A 88 14.78 -1.11 -2.78
N VAL A 89 13.77 -1.66 -2.09
CA VAL A 89 12.51 -1.00 -1.77
C VAL A 89 12.37 -1.06 -0.25
N LEU A 90 12.46 0.09 0.41
CA LEU A 90 12.45 0.20 1.86
C LEU A 90 11.18 0.89 2.33
N ILE A 91 10.43 0.22 3.21
CA ILE A 91 9.20 0.69 3.82
C ILE A 91 9.47 0.84 5.32
N GLU A 92 9.68 2.06 5.79
CA GLU A 92 10.21 2.31 7.14
C GLU A 92 9.42 3.34 7.94
N ALA A 93 9.20 3.10 9.24
CA ALA A 93 8.65 4.10 10.17
C ALA A 93 7.32 4.74 9.73
N ASN A 94 6.52 4.03 8.93
CA ASN A 94 5.17 4.45 8.56
C ASN A 94 4.17 4.01 9.62
N ARG A 95 3.06 4.73 9.73
CA ARG A 95 1.85 4.25 10.40
C ARG A 95 0.90 3.72 9.34
N ILE A 96 0.58 2.43 9.40
CA ILE A 96 -0.22 1.75 8.39
C ILE A 96 -1.44 1.10 9.05
N ASP A 97 -2.61 1.64 8.76
CA ASP A 97 -3.89 1.07 9.12
C ASP A 97 -4.36 0.17 7.95
N TRP A 98 -4.66 -1.10 8.22
CA TRP A 98 -4.91 -2.11 7.17
C TRP A 98 -6.09 -3.03 7.47
N ILE A 99 -6.72 -3.53 6.40
CA ILE A 99 -7.77 -4.57 6.47
C ILE A 99 -7.40 -5.86 5.72
N TRP A 100 -6.65 -5.80 4.61
CA TRP A 100 -6.22 -6.98 3.85
C TRP A 100 -4.71 -7.26 3.95
N HIS A 101 -3.85 -6.40 3.40
CA HIS A 101 -2.40 -6.46 3.63
C HIS A 101 -1.90 -5.05 3.88
N ALA A 102 -1.11 -4.82 4.94
CA ALA A 102 -0.46 -3.53 5.16
C ALA A 102 0.62 -3.26 4.11
N THR A 103 1.36 -4.31 3.76
CA THR A 103 2.27 -4.36 2.61
C THR A 103 2.25 -5.74 1.97
N ALA A 104 2.26 -5.78 0.63
CA ALA A 104 2.31 -7.02 -0.13
C ALA A 104 3.31 -6.93 -1.28
N GLY A 105 3.97 -8.05 -1.56
CA GLY A 105 4.82 -8.25 -2.73
C GLY A 105 4.22 -9.26 -3.70
N ALA A 106 4.57 -9.15 -4.98
CA ALA A 106 4.00 -10.04 -6.02
C ALA A 106 4.53 -11.49 -6.00
N GLY A 107 5.73 -11.73 -5.46
CA GLY A 107 6.37 -13.05 -5.43
C GLY A 107 7.49 -13.22 -6.45
N ASP A 108 7.49 -12.40 -7.52
CA ASP A 108 8.38 -12.57 -8.67
C ASP A 108 9.87 -12.67 -8.30
N PRO A 109 10.66 -13.56 -8.95
CA PRO A 109 12.09 -13.66 -8.71
C PRO A 109 12.81 -12.33 -8.94
N GLY A 110 13.59 -11.90 -7.95
CA GLY A 110 14.32 -10.63 -7.99
C GLY A 110 13.52 -9.42 -7.50
N SER A 111 12.22 -9.58 -7.20
CA SER A 111 11.44 -8.58 -6.47
C SER A 111 11.61 -8.75 -4.96
N GLY A 112 11.31 -7.69 -4.20
CA GLY A 112 11.39 -7.74 -2.75
C GLY A 112 11.33 -6.36 -2.11
N TYR A 113 11.05 -6.36 -0.81
CA TYR A 113 11.06 -5.16 0.00
C TYR A 113 11.55 -5.46 1.41
N GLU A 114 12.09 -4.44 2.07
CA GLU A 114 12.37 -4.45 3.49
C GLU A 114 11.31 -3.61 4.21
N ALA A 115 10.62 -4.20 5.19
CA ALA A 115 9.69 -3.49 6.04
C ALA A 115 10.23 -3.46 7.48
N ARG A 116 10.52 -2.27 8.01
CA ARG A 116 11.07 -2.12 9.37
C ARG A 116 10.51 -0.91 10.11
N TYR A 117 10.42 -1.02 11.43
CA TYR A 117 9.97 0.06 12.33
C TYR A 117 8.59 0.67 12.03
N ASN A 118 7.76 0.04 11.19
CA ASN A 118 6.40 0.50 10.91
C ASN A 118 5.49 0.19 12.09
N ILE A 119 4.54 1.09 12.37
CA ILE A 119 3.41 0.83 13.26
C ILE A 119 2.26 0.31 12.39
N ILE A 120 2.00 -0.99 12.46
CA ILE A 120 1.00 -1.67 11.64
C ILE A 120 -0.21 -2.01 12.50
N THR A 121 -1.35 -1.38 12.22
CA THR A 121 -2.58 -1.52 13.01
C THR A 121 -3.70 -2.14 12.18
N ARG A 122 -4.15 -3.34 12.57
CA ARG A 122 -5.29 -3.97 11.91
C ARG A 122 -6.59 -3.24 12.25
N LYS A 123 -7.44 -3.02 11.24
CA LYS A 123 -8.81 -2.50 11.39
C LYS A 123 -9.82 -3.60 11.16
N ALA A 124 -11.06 -3.34 11.54
CA ALA A 124 -12.18 -4.23 11.23
C ALA A 124 -12.35 -4.28 9.71
N VAL A 125 -12.56 -5.48 9.17
CA VAL A 125 -12.95 -5.64 7.76
C VAL A 125 -14.41 -5.21 7.60
N PRO A 126 -14.80 -4.67 6.43
CA PRO A 126 -16.19 -4.32 6.16
C PRO A 126 -17.10 -5.55 6.17
N ASP A 127 -18.38 -5.36 6.50
CA ASP A 127 -19.36 -6.46 6.49
C ASP A 127 -19.53 -7.07 5.09
N SER A 128 -19.39 -6.26 4.04
CA SER A 128 -19.40 -6.67 2.63
C SER A 128 -18.27 -7.66 2.27
N TRP A 129 -17.29 -7.89 3.15
CA TRP A 129 -16.20 -8.86 2.97
C TRP A 129 -16.38 -10.16 3.75
N GLN A 130 -17.49 -10.31 4.47
CA GLN A 130 -17.74 -11.52 5.24
C GLN A 130 -18.28 -12.66 4.34
N PRO A 131 -17.89 -13.93 4.59
CA PRO A 131 -16.93 -14.36 5.61
C PRO A 131 -15.48 -14.08 5.20
N TYR A 132 -14.71 -13.44 6.09
CA TYR A 132 -13.28 -13.22 5.91
C TYR A 132 -12.47 -14.13 6.82
N ASP A 133 -11.61 -14.98 6.26
CA ASP A 133 -10.82 -15.98 6.97
C ASP A 133 -9.51 -15.43 7.58
N GLY A 134 -9.16 -14.19 7.24
CA GLY A 134 -8.00 -13.50 7.79
C GLY A 134 -6.83 -13.41 6.81
N SER A 135 -5.96 -12.43 7.04
CA SER A 135 -4.75 -12.23 6.23
C SER A 135 -3.58 -11.80 7.11
N HIS A 136 -2.42 -11.71 6.48
CA HIS A 136 -1.17 -11.26 7.06
C HIS A 136 -0.90 -9.81 6.72
N ALA A 137 -0.41 -9.06 7.70
CA ALA A 137 -0.13 -7.64 7.50
C ALA A 137 1.02 -7.41 6.51
N ILE A 138 2.05 -8.26 6.60
CA ILE A 138 3.22 -8.26 5.71
C ILE A 138 3.13 -9.56 4.93
N ASP A 139 3.10 -9.44 3.61
CA ASP A 139 2.89 -10.58 2.74
C ASP A 139 3.82 -10.55 1.52
N MET A 140 4.18 -11.74 1.06
CA MET A 140 4.78 -11.98 -0.24
C MET A 140 4.00 -13.13 -0.85
N HIS A 141 3.29 -12.88 -1.95
CA HIS A 141 2.54 -13.94 -2.61
C HIS A 141 3.51 -15.05 -3.08
N ALA A 142 3.05 -16.29 -3.03
CA ALA A 142 3.74 -17.39 -3.68
C ALA A 142 3.38 -17.36 -5.18
N ASP A 143 4.39 -17.25 -6.04
CA ASP A 143 4.25 -17.44 -7.48
C ASP A 143 3.71 -18.84 -7.86
#